data_AF-A0A925SUT3-F1
#
_entry.id   AF-A0A925SUT3-F1
#
_cell.length_a   1.000
_cell.length_b   1.000
_cell.length_c   1.000
_cell.angle_alpha   90.00
_cell.angle_beta   90.00
_cell.angle_gamma   90.00
#
_symmetry.space_group_name_H-M   'P 1'
#
loop_
_entity.id
_entity.type
_entity.pdbx_description
1 polymer ?
#
loop_
_entity_poly.entity_id
_entity_poly.type
_entity_poly.pdbx_seq_one_letter_code
_entity_poly.pdbx_strand_id
1 'polypeptide(L)'
;GVDAFAAFFNDAGGGKDGAGFGRLPALDERGIATATVSNNTARIGDGRSTYETGVVSRLNETALRLELREGMSAREAVARLLGLG
;
A
#
# COMPACT_ATOMS: atom_id res chain seq x y z
N GLY A 1 14.97 -3.57 -13.23
CA GLY A 1 14.01 -2.55 -12.76
C GLY A 1 14.63 -1.83 -11.57
N VAL A 2 14.08 -0.69 -11.16
CA VAL A 2 14.53 -0.03 -9.92
C VAL A 2 14.12 -0.91 -8.74
N ASP A 3 15.04 -1.11 -7.78
CA ASP A 3 14.75 -1.79 -6.53
C ASP A 3 14.10 -0.80 -5.57
N ALA A 4 12.93 -1.17 -5.05
CA ALA A 4 12.16 -0.39 -4.09
C ALA A 4 11.96 -1.23 -2.83
N PHE A 5 12.04 -0.61 -1.66
CA PHE A 5 11.76 -1.28 -0.39
C PHE A 5 10.25 -1.50 -0.19
N ALA A 6 9.44 -0.48 -0.50
CA ALA A 6 8.00 -0.53 -0.38
C ALA A 6 7.28 0.29 -1.45
N ALA A 7 6.02 -0.05 -1.73
CA ALA A 7 5.16 0.66 -2.67
C ALA A 7 3.72 0.80 -2.15
N PHE A 8 3.12 1.96 -2.40
CA PHE A 8 1.73 2.25 -2.04
C PHE A 8 0.94 2.60 -3.30
N PHE A 9 -0.20 1.95 -3.49
CA PHE A 9 -1.11 2.19 -4.61
C PHE A 9 -2.48 2.63 -4.10
N ASN A 10 -3.35 3.13 -4.99
CA ASN A 10 -4.77 3.28 -4.69
C ASN A 10 -5.50 2.02 -5.15
N ASP A 11 -6.45 1.51 -4.37
CA ASP A 11 -7.19 0.31 -4.75
C ASP A 11 -8.20 0.53 -5.89
N ALA A 12 -8.54 1.78 -6.20
CA ALA A 12 -9.57 2.13 -7.18
C ALA A 12 -10.90 1.36 -6.99
N GLY A 13 -11.23 1.00 -5.74
CA GLY A 13 -12.40 0.19 -5.42
C GLY A 13 -12.29 -1.27 -5.85
N GLY A 14 -11.07 -1.78 -5.97
CA GLY A 14 -10.74 -3.12 -6.45
C GLY A 14 -10.69 -3.26 -7.97
N GLY A 15 -11.45 -2.46 -8.71
CA GLY A 15 -11.54 -2.55 -10.17
C GLY A 15 -12.11 -3.88 -10.67
N LYS A 16 -12.19 -4.04 -11.99
CA LYS A 16 -12.65 -5.28 -12.62
C LYS A 16 -11.72 -6.44 -12.23
N ASP A 17 -12.29 -7.56 -11.79
CA ASP A 17 -11.57 -8.79 -11.42
C ASP A 17 -10.45 -8.57 -10.36
N GLY A 18 -10.58 -7.53 -9.51
CA GLY A 18 -9.58 -7.22 -8.50
C GLY A 18 -8.30 -6.55 -9.04
N ALA A 19 -8.35 -5.97 -10.25
CA ALA A 19 -7.21 -5.31 -10.89
C ALA A 19 -6.50 -4.26 -10.03
N GLY A 20 -7.23 -3.56 -9.15
CA GLY A 20 -6.69 -2.59 -8.20
C GLY A 20 -5.73 -3.19 -7.18
N PHE A 21 -5.80 -4.51 -6.96
CA PHE A 21 -4.90 -5.26 -6.06
C PHE A 21 -3.86 -6.08 -6.83
N GLY A 22 -3.89 -6.08 -8.16
CA GLY A 22 -3.11 -7.01 -9.00
C GLY A 22 -1.59 -6.88 -8.86
N ARG A 23 -1.09 -5.78 -8.29
CA ARG A 23 0.35 -5.59 -8.02
C ARG A 23 0.84 -6.27 -6.75
N LEU A 24 -0.05 -6.59 -5.80
CA LEU A 24 0.34 -7.13 -4.50
C LEU A 24 1.11 -8.45 -4.62
N PRO A 25 0.62 -9.49 -5.34
CA PRO A 25 1.33 -10.76 -5.46
C PRO A 25 2.67 -10.62 -6.20
N ALA A 26 2.69 -9.89 -7.32
CA ALA A 26 3.89 -9.71 -8.13
C ALA A 26 5.02 -8.95 -7.40
N LEU A 27 4.68 -8.04 -6.49
CA LEU A 27 5.66 -7.35 -5.65
C LEU A 27 6.03 -8.17 -4.41
N ASP A 28 5.14 -9.03 -3.92
CA ASP A 28 5.43 -9.96 -2.83
C ASP A 28 6.49 -11.00 -3.23
N GLU A 29 6.39 -11.55 -4.44
CA GLU A 29 7.38 -12.47 -5.02
C GLU A 29 8.79 -11.85 -5.11
N ARG A 30 8.87 -10.52 -5.13
CA ARG A 30 10.12 -9.75 -5.17
C ARG A 30 10.58 -9.28 -3.80
N GLY A 31 9.87 -9.61 -2.72
CA GLY A 31 10.16 -9.16 -1.36
C GLY A 31 9.93 -7.66 -1.14
N ILE A 32 9.06 -7.03 -1.94
CA ILE A 32 8.74 -5.61 -1.83
C ILE A 32 7.44 -5.45 -1.02
N ALA A 33 7.51 -4.75 0.12
CA ALA A 33 6.34 -4.50 0.95
C ALA A 33 5.33 -3.62 0.20
N THR A 34 4.11 -4.10 0.00
CA THR A 34 3.12 -3.39 -0.82
C THR A 34 1.79 -3.25 -0.09
N ALA A 35 1.23 -2.05 -0.18
CA ALA A 35 -0.09 -1.71 0.32
C ALA A 35 -0.94 -1.03 -0.77
N THR A 36 -2.25 -1.21 -0.72
CA THR A 36 -3.20 -0.27 -1.33
C THR A 36 -3.81 0.62 -0.26
N VAL A 37 -4.17 1.85 -0.62
CA VAL A 37 -5.07 2.71 0.16
C VAL A 37 -6.46 2.75 -0.45
N SER A 38 -7.48 2.95 0.38
CA SER A 38 -8.87 3.05 -0.06
C SER A 38 -9.10 4.28 -0.93
N ASN A 39 -9.74 4.08 -2.09
CA ASN A 39 -10.24 5.15 -2.95
C ASN A 39 -11.19 6.15 -2.24
N ASN A 40 -11.83 5.76 -1.14
CA ASN A 40 -12.69 6.61 -0.34
C ASN A 40 -11.91 7.59 0.56
N THR A 41 -10.59 7.39 0.68
CA THR A 41 -9.73 8.16 1.61
C THR A 41 -8.60 8.92 0.89
N ALA A 42 -8.28 8.54 -0.34
CA ALA A 42 -7.24 9.19 -1.14
C ALA A 42 -7.64 9.29 -2.62
N ARG A 43 -7.21 10.38 -3.26
CA ARG A 43 -7.40 10.62 -4.70
C ARG A 43 -6.56 9.64 -5.53
N ILE A 44 -7.17 9.06 -6.56
CA ILE A 44 -6.50 8.17 -7.50
C ILE A 44 -5.46 8.97 -8.31
N GLY A 45 -4.24 8.44 -8.43
CA GLY A 45 -3.15 9.09 -9.18
C GLY A 45 -2.43 10.22 -8.45
N ASP A 46 -2.78 10.50 -7.19
CA ASP A 46 -2.18 11.55 -6.38
C ASP A 46 -1.40 10.94 -5.20
N GLY A 47 -0.08 10.86 -5.35
CA GLY A 47 0.80 10.29 -4.32
C GLY A 47 0.81 11.10 -3.01
N ARG A 48 0.57 12.41 -3.07
CA ARG A 48 0.45 13.24 -1.86
C ARG A 48 -0.82 12.90 -1.10
N SER A 49 -1.96 12.77 -1.80
CA SER A 49 -3.21 12.34 -1.16
C SER A 49 -3.10 10.92 -0.61
N THR A 50 -2.47 9.99 -1.34
CA THR A 50 -2.17 8.64 -0.82
C THR A 50 -1.42 8.71 0.49
N TYR A 51 -0.37 9.53 0.57
CA TYR A 51 0.42 9.64 1.79
C TYR A 51 -0.32 10.37 2.92
N GLU A 52 -0.90 11.54 2.65
CA GLU A 52 -1.44 12.43 3.69
C GLU A 52 -2.77 11.93 4.28
N THR A 53 -3.66 11.36 3.45
CA THR A 53 -5.03 11.00 3.87
C THR A 53 -5.41 9.55 3.63
N GLY A 54 -4.59 8.79 2.89
CA GLY A 54 -4.89 7.41 2.56
C GLY A 54 -4.95 6.50 3.79
N VAL A 55 -5.93 5.62 3.81
CA VAL A 55 -6.05 4.52 4.77
C VAL A 55 -5.79 3.21 4.05
N VAL A 56 -4.88 2.39 4.58
CA VAL A 56 -4.51 1.08 4.03
C VAL A 56 -5.75 0.19 3.91
N SER A 57 -6.04 -0.28 2.70
CA SER A 57 -7.16 -1.16 2.42
C SER A 57 -6.78 -2.61 2.20
N ARG A 58 -5.58 -2.89 1.66
CA ARG A 58 -5.02 -4.24 1.52
C ARG A 58 -3.50 -4.23 1.56
N LEU A 59 -2.92 -5.38 1.89
CA LEU A 59 -1.48 -5.60 2.04
C LEU A 59 -1.07 -6.92 1.37
N ASN A 60 0.20 -7.03 0.99
CA ASN A 60 0.81 -8.32 0.71
C ASN A 60 1.47 -8.94 1.96
N GLU A 61 1.88 -10.21 1.88
CA GLU A 61 2.47 -10.94 3.01
C GLU A 61 3.78 -10.31 3.50
N THR A 62 4.59 -9.75 2.60
CA THR A 62 5.81 -9.01 2.95
C THR A 62 5.49 -7.82 3.84
N ALA A 63 4.47 -7.03 3.51
CA ALA A 63 4.04 -5.90 4.33
C ALA A 63 3.47 -6.36 5.68
N LEU A 64 2.72 -7.46 5.72
CA LEU A 64 2.20 -8.04 6.97
C LEU A 64 3.32 -8.48 7.92
N ARG A 65 4.38 -9.10 7.39
CA ARG A 65 5.58 -9.47 8.18
C ARG A 65 6.33 -8.26 8.74
N LEU A 66 6.18 -7.10 8.13
CA LEU A 66 6.70 -5.82 8.64
C LEU A 66 5.68 -5.10 9.54
N GLU A 67 4.70 -5.84 10.07
CA GLU A 67 3.71 -5.39 11.04
C GLU A 67 2.77 -4.27 10.53
N LEU A 68 2.66 -4.10 9.22
CA LEU A 68 1.62 -3.26 8.65
C LEU A 68 0.25 -3.93 8.77
N ARG A 69 -0.81 -3.13 8.90
CA ARG A 69 -2.19 -3.62 9.05
C ARG A 69 -3.17 -2.80 8.21
N GLU A 70 -4.22 -3.47 7.73
CA GLU A 70 -5.36 -2.77 7.14
C GLU A 70 -5.99 -1.82 8.18
N GLY A 71 -6.47 -0.67 7.72
CA GLY A 71 -6.98 0.40 8.57
C GLY A 71 -5.93 1.38 9.11
N MET A 72 -4.63 1.09 9.00
CA MET A 72 -3.58 2.08 9.30
C MET A 72 -3.65 3.25 8.32
N SER A 73 -3.30 4.45 8.78
CA SER A 73 -2.99 5.54 7.84
C SER A 73 -1.73 5.22 7.04
N ALA A 74 -1.66 5.69 5.79
CA ALA A 74 -0.45 5.55 4.98
C ALA A 74 0.77 6.19 5.65
N ARG A 75 0.60 7.31 6.37
CA ARG A 75 1.67 7.94 7.15
C ARG A 75 2.20 7.04 8.26
N GLU A 76 1.30 6.40 9.01
CA GLU A 76 1.69 5.46 10.07
C GLU A 76 2.42 4.26 9.48
N ALA A 77 1.91 3.69 8.38
CA ALA A 77 2.56 2.58 7.70
C ALA A 77 3.97 2.93 7.22
N VAL A 78 4.14 4.11 6.60
CA VAL A 78 5.46 4.61 6.20
C VAL A 78 6.37 4.86 7.41
N ALA A 79 5.85 5.42 8.50
CA ALA A 79 6.63 5.63 9.73
C ALA A 79 7.16 4.30 10.29
N ARG A 80 6.32 3.26 10.38
CA ARG A 80 6.71 1.91 10.79
C ARG A 80 7.81 1.32 9.89
N LEU A 81 7.63 1.43 8.58
CA LEU A 81 8.63 0.98 7.59
C LEU A 81 9.98 1.69 7.72
N LEU A 82 9.99 2.91 8.25
CA LEU A 82 11.21 3.70 8.52
C LEU A 82 11.74 3.53 9.95
N GLY A 83 11.11 2.70 10.79
CA GLY A 83 11.49 2.49 12.19
C GLY A 83 11.17 3.69 13.10
N LEU A 84 10.16 4.49 12.74
CA LEU A 84 9.76 5.71 13.45
C LEU A 84 8.42 5.56 14.22
N GLY A 85 7.81 4.38 14.21
CA GLY A 85 6.50 4.10 14.81
C GLY A 85 6.49 2.86 15.67
#